data_AF-A0A1V4SBK0-F1
#
_entry.id   AF-A0A1V4SBK0-F1
#
_cell.length_a   1.000
_cell.length_b   1.000
_cell.length_c   1.000
_cell.angle_alpha   90.00
_cell.angle_beta   90.00
_cell.angle_gamma   90.00
#
_symmetry.space_group_name_H-M   'P 1'
#
loop_
_entity.id
_entity.type
_entity.pdbx_description
1 polymer ?
#
loop_
_entity_poly.entity_id
_entity_poly.type
_entity_poly.pdbx_seq_one_letter_code
_entity_poly.pdbx_strand_id
1 'polypeptide(L)'
;MKKDGFRSERDFPYGKDIIVQNGRESLAKVKYEKDVSERKIDTVFSVLFFQKSVENLLNDLNLLGVDTNSVAFGRIGKKITFVIGNNNKEKPGNQLWVDKKSGFPLRFIGITTSGEKLQVLRVEYMDYICVKKRFWLPTRIEYYRNDELWTICTAEKTLANTDVPQNLFQVSQETNCYPPLMNFLNIKE
;
A
#
# COMPACT_ATOMS: atom_id res chain seq x y z
N MET A 1 -3.09 16.25 19.74
CA MET A 1 -2.46 15.02 19.25
C MET A 1 -2.51 15.05 17.73
N LYS A 2 -1.37 15.11 17.02
CA LYS A 2 -1.35 15.11 15.54
C LYS A 2 -1.85 13.73 15.09
N LYS A 3 -2.97 13.67 14.37
CA LYS A 3 -3.48 12.41 13.81
C LYS A 3 -2.54 12.02 12.66
N ASP A 4 -2.09 10.77 12.64
CA ASP A 4 -1.32 10.25 11.53
C ASP A 4 -2.29 9.98 10.38
N GLY A 5 -2.24 10.87 9.39
CA GLY A 5 -3.09 10.81 8.22
C GLY A 5 -2.26 10.58 6.98
N PHE A 6 -2.75 9.69 6.13
CA PHE A 6 -2.33 9.59 4.74
C PHE A 6 -3.47 10.06 3.84
N ARG A 7 -3.11 10.82 2.82
CA ARG A 7 -4.03 11.26 1.77
C ARG A 7 -3.33 11.10 0.42
N SER A 8 -4.03 10.50 -0.52
CA SER A 8 -3.62 10.43 -1.91
C SER A 8 -4.74 11.00 -2.77
N GLU A 9 -4.40 11.93 -3.65
CA GLU A 9 -5.31 12.45 -4.67
C GLU A 9 -4.77 12.09 -6.04
N ARG A 10 -5.66 11.67 -6.95
CA ARG A 10 -5.34 11.45 -8.35
C ARG A 10 -6.37 12.14 -9.23
N ASP A 11 -5.87 12.94 -10.15
CA ASP A 11 -6.69 13.61 -11.15
C ASP A 11 -6.77 12.75 -12.42
N PHE A 12 -8.00 12.53 -12.89
CA PHE A 12 -8.31 11.86 -14.14
C PHE A 12 -9.18 12.80 -15.01
N PRO A 13 -9.23 12.61 -16.35
CA PRO A 13 -10.11 13.39 -17.23
C PRO A 13 -11.58 13.35 -16.80
N TYR A 14 -11.99 12.28 -16.13
CA TYR A 14 -13.36 12.07 -15.66
C TYR A 14 -13.59 12.54 -14.22
N GLY A 15 -12.59 13.01 -13.50
CA GLY A 15 -12.75 13.48 -12.12
C GLY A 15 -11.56 13.15 -11.24
N LYS A 16 -11.73 13.32 -9.92
CA LYS A 16 -10.67 13.10 -8.94
C LYS A 16 -10.98 11.90 -8.07
N ASP A 17 -10.00 11.01 -7.95
CA ASP A 17 -9.99 9.97 -6.94
C ASP A 17 -9.27 10.47 -5.69
N ILE A 18 -9.84 10.19 -4.52
CA ILE A 18 -9.26 10.59 -3.23
C ILE A 18 -9.27 9.39 -2.29
N ILE A 19 -8.11 9.06 -1.77
CA ILE A 19 -7.94 8.06 -0.71
C ILE A 19 -7.52 8.81 0.55
N VAL A 20 -8.24 8.58 1.64
CA VAL A 20 -7.88 9.07 2.98
C VAL A 20 -7.76 7.87 3.90
N GLN A 21 -6.65 7.81 4.62
CA GLN A 21 -6.38 6.82 5.65
C GLN A 21 -5.94 7.51 6.93
N ASN A 22 -6.51 7.09 8.06
CA ASN A 22 -6.18 7.59 9.38
C ASN A 22 -6.12 6.42 10.36
N GLY A 23 -4.93 5.88 10.59
CA GLY A 23 -4.74 4.61 11.29
C GLY A 23 -5.39 3.45 10.53
N ARG A 24 -6.38 2.78 11.15
CA ARG A 24 -7.08 1.60 10.62
C ARG A 24 -8.30 1.92 9.76
N GLU A 25 -8.67 3.20 9.65
CA GLU A 25 -9.79 3.63 8.82
C GLU A 25 -9.27 4.09 7.46
N SER A 26 -9.94 3.66 6.38
CA SER A 26 -9.63 4.08 5.02
C SER A 26 -10.90 4.25 4.20
N LEU A 27 -10.98 5.35 3.44
CA LEU A 27 -12.07 5.63 2.51
C LEU A 27 -11.52 5.99 1.14
N ALA A 28 -12.24 5.58 0.10
CA ALA A 28 -11.94 5.95 -1.27
C ALA A 28 -13.13 6.65 -1.92
N LYS A 29 -12.96 7.91 -2.29
CA LYS A 29 -13.76 8.53 -3.34
C LYS A 29 -13.22 8.03 -4.67
N VAL A 30 -13.93 7.12 -5.31
CA VAL A 30 -13.62 6.66 -6.66
C VAL A 30 -14.82 6.86 -7.56
N LYS A 31 -14.58 7.24 -8.82
CA LYS A 31 -15.68 7.42 -9.78
C LYS A 31 -16.28 6.08 -10.23
N TYR A 32 -15.49 5.01 -10.25
CA TYR A 32 -15.90 3.69 -10.70
C TYR A 32 -15.82 2.67 -9.56
N GLU A 33 -16.97 2.14 -9.12
CA GLU A 33 -17.05 1.19 -7.99
C GLU A 33 -16.27 -0.10 -8.23
N LYS A 34 -16.11 -0.53 -9.49
CA LYS A 34 -15.32 -1.72 -9.84
C LYS A 34 -13.84 -1.58 -9.50
N ASP A 35 -13.31 -0.36 -9.42
CA ASP A 35 -11.92 -0.11 -9.06
C ASP A 35 -11.68 -0.11 -7.55
N VAL A 36 -12.73 -0.14 -6.71
CA VAL A 36 -12.61 -0.04 -5.24
C VAL A 36 -11.77 -1.19 -4.66
N SER A 37 -12.00 -2.43 -5.12
CA SER A 37 -11.24 -3.60 -4.66
C SER A 37 -9.76 -3.51 -5.04
N GLU A 38 -9.48 -2.99 -6.24
CA GLU A 38 -8.15 -2.86 -6.79
C GLU A 38 -7.40 -1.67 -6.15
N ARG A 39 -8.15 -0.65 -5.70
CA ARG A 39 -7.68 0.52 -4.93
C ARG A 39 -7.09 0.16 -3.56
N LYS A 40 -7.38 -1.02 -3.03
CA LYS A 40 -6.82 -1.48 -1.75
C LYS A 40 -5.29 -1.45 -1.74
N ILE A 41 -4.66 -1.69 -2.88
CA ILE A 41 -3.20 -1.74 -2.96
C ILE A 41 -2.53 -0.37 -2.75
N ASP A 42 -3.27 0.73 -2.91
CA ASP A 42 -2.74 2.07 -2.67
C ASP A 42 -2.53 2.37 -1.17
N THR A 43 -3.24 1.67 -0.27
CA THR A 43 -3.07 1.84 1.18
C THR A 43 -1.75 1.24 1.67
N VAL A 44 -1.18 0.29 0.92
CA VAL A 44 0.07 -0.40 1.28
C VAL A 44 1.22 0.59 1.39
N PHE A 45 1.32 1.58 0.50
CA PHE A 45 2.40 2.57 0.56
C PHE A 45 2.42 3.32 1.90
N SER A 46 1.26 3.79 2.37
CA SER A 46 1.20 4.54 3.63
C SER A 46 1.57 3.65 4.83
N VAL A 47 1.11 2.39 4.81
CA VAL A 47 1.42 1.38 5.83
C VAL A 47 2.91 1.09 5.85
N LEU A 48 3.57 0.98 4.71
CA LEU A 48 4.99 0.65 4.69
C LEU A 48 5.90 1.82 5.10
N PHE A 49 5.55 3.05 4.75
CA PHE A 49 6.49 4.19 4.85
C PHE A 49 6.16 5.21 5.94
N PHE A 50 4.95 5.20 6.53
CA PHE A 50 4.55 6.20 7.54
C PHE A 50 4.18 5.61 8.90
N GLN A 51 4.35 4.30 9.09
CA GLN A 51 4.13 3.66 10.39
C GLN A 51 5.19 4.06 11.42
N LYS A 52 4.74 4.22 12.67
CA LYS A 52 5.56 4.77 13.76
C LYS A 52 6.40 3.74 14.51
N SER A 53 6.03 2.47 14.46
CA SER A 53 6.75 1.39 15.14
C SER A 53 6.71 0.10 14.31
N VAL A 54 7.70 -0.76 14.53
CA VAL A 54 7.75 -2.09 13.90
C VAL A 54 6.55 -2.94 14.32
N GLU A 55 6.14 -2.87 15.58
CA GLU A 55 4.95 -3.59 16.08
C GLU A 55 3.67 -3.17 15.35
N ASN A 56 3.46 -1.86 15.17
CA ASN A 56 2.30 -1.37 14.42
C ASN A 56 2.38 -1.77 12.95
N LEU A 57 3.57 -1.72 12.35
CA LEU A 57 3.77 -2.18 10.98
C LEU A 57 3.43 -3.67 10.83
N LEU A 58 3.87 -4.53 11.74
CA LEU A 58 3.56 -5.97 11.71
C LEU A 58 2.06 -6.21 11.90
N ASN A 59 1.41 -5.48 12.82
CA ASN A 59 -0.03 -5.56 13.02
C ASN A 59 -0.79 -5.14 11.76
N ASP A 60 -0.40 -4.05 11.12
CA ASP A 60 -1.05 -3.56 9.92
C ASP A 60 -0.75 -4.46 8.70
N LEU A 61 0.44 -5.06 8.60
CA LEU A 61 0.72 -6.10 7.60
C LEU A 61 -0.16 -7.34 7.78
N ASN A 62 -0.39 -7.78 9.02
CA ASN A 62 -1.34 -8.86 9.30
C ASN A 62 -2.77 -8.47 8.88
N LEU A 63 -3.19 -7.22 9.13
CA LEU A 63 -4.49 -6.71 8.64
C LEU A 63 -4.55 -6.64 7.12
N LEU A 64 -3.42 -6.42 6.44
CA LEU A 64 -3.29 -6.56 5.00
C LEU A 64 -3.13 -8.02 4.56
N GLY A 65 -3.40 -9.02 5.41
CA GLY A 65 -3.38 -10.44 5.04
C GLY A 65 -1.98 -11.03 4.82
N VAL A 66 -0.92 -10.37 5.30
CA VAL A 66 0.45 -10.88 5.24
C VAL A 66 0.72 -11.72 6.49
N ASP A 67 1.14 -12.98 6.32
CA ASP A 67 1.56 -13.82 7.44
C ASP A 67 2.92 -13.37 7.95
N THR A 68 2.94 -12.50 8.95
CA THR A 68 4.19 -11.93 9.48
C THR A 68 5.06 -12.95 10.21
N ASN A 69 4.57 -14.15 10.51
CA ASN A 69 5.36 -15.24 11.10
C ASN A 69 6.07 -16.10 10.03
N SER A 70 5.64 -16.01 8.78
CA SER A 70 6.26 -16.70 7.65
C SER A 70 7.31 -15.80 7.01
N VAL A 71 8.59 -16.19 7.09
CA VAL A 71 9.69 -15.47 6.46
C VAL A 71 10.57 -16.43 5.67
N ALA A 72 10.84 -16.09 4.42
CA ALA A 72 11.73 -16.84 3.54
C ALA A 72 12.74 -15.91 2.85
N PHE A 73 13.76 -16.51 2.23
CA PHE A 73 14.62 -15.80 1.29
C PHE A 73 14.05 -15.85 -0.12
N GLY A 74 14.10 -14.72 -0.80
CA GLY A 74 13.73 -14.57 -2.20
C GLY A 74 14.83 -13.87 -2.99
N ARG A 75 14.54 -13.65 -4.27
CA ARG A 75 15.42 -12.88 -5.16
C ARG A 75 14.60 -12.07 -6.15
N ILE A 76 14.95 -10.79 -6.29
CA ILE A 76 14.44 -9.90 -7.36
C ILE A 76 15.64 -9.48 -8.19
N GLY A 77 15.74 -10.00 -9.42
CA GLY A 77 16.92 -9.83 -10.26
C GLY A 77 18.19 -10.33 -9.57
N LYS A 78 19.12 -9.41 -9.25
CA LYS A 78 20.36 -9.70 -8.52
C LYS A 78 20.28 -9.43 -7.02
N LYS A 79 19.15 -8.92 -6.49
CA LYS A 79 18.98 -8.57 -5.08
C LYS A 79 18.45 -9.76 -4.29
N ILE A 80 19.09 -10.09 -3.17
CA ILE A 80 18.58 -11.05 -2.18
C ILE A 80 17.53 -10.32 -1.33
N THR A 81 16.37 -10.92 -1.13
CA THR A 81 15.26 -10.32 -0.39
C THR A 81 14.82 -11.21 0.77
N PHE A 82 14.32 -10.58 1.83
CA PHE A 82 13.38 -11.24 2.75
C PHE A 82 12.00 -11.20 2.12
N VAL A 83 11.28 -12.32 2.16
CA VAL A 83 9.88 -12.44 1.76
C VAL A 83 9.10 -12.73 3.03
N ILE A 84 8.30 -11.76 3.47
CA ILE A 84 7.43 -11.86 4.64
C ILE A 84 6.03 -12.18 4.11
N GLY A 85 5.40 -13.22 4.62
CA GLY A 85 4.08 -13.70 4.18
C GLY A 85 4.11 -15.11 3.60
N ASN A 86 2.95 -15.53 3.08
CA ASN A 86 2.75 -16.88 2.57
C ASN A 86 3.27 -16.99 1.12
N ASN A 87 4.37 -17.72 0.94
CA ASN A 87 4.99 -18.02 -0.35
C ASN A 87 4.60 -19.39 -0.92
N ASN A 88 3.59 -20.05 -0.35
CA ASN A 88 3.10 -21.33 -0.83
C ASN A 88 2.48 -21.17 -2.23
N LYS A 89 2.95 -21.97 -3.18
CA LYS A 89 2.48 -21.95 -4.57
C LYS A 89 1.06 -22.51 -4.74
N GLU A 90 0.64 -23.41 -3.86
CA GLU A 90 -0.68 -24.05 -3.92
C GLU A 90 -1.77 -23.15 -3.32
N LYS A 91 -1.40 -22.31 -2.35
CA LYS A 91 -2.27 -21.34 -1.70
C LYS A 91 -1.52 -20.01 -1.57
N PRO A 92 -1.44 -19.21 -2.65
CA PRO A 92 -0.74 -17.94 -2.61
C PRO A 92 -1.43 -16.99 -1.62
N GLY A 93 -0.64 -16.34 -0.77
CA GLY A 93 -1.12 -15.29 0.12
C GLY A 93 -0.37 -13.98 -0.11
N ASN A 94 -0.67 -12.98 0.72
CA ASN A 94 -0.08 -11.66 0.55
C ASN A 94 1.36 -11.67 1.05
N GLN A 95 2.20 -10.88 0.38
CA GLN A 95 3.65 -10.91 0.59
C GLN A 95 4.23 -9.51 0.56
N LEU A 96 5.18 -9.25 1.46
CA LEU A 96 6.08 -8.12 1.42
C LEU A 96 7.50 -8.60 1.15
N TRP A 97 8.11 -8.06 0.10
CA TRP A 97 9.48 -8.35 -0.29
C TRP A 97 10.36 -7.16 0.11
N VAL A 98 11.38 -7.42 0.91
CA VAL A 98 12.28 -6.40 1.47
C VAL A 98 13.71 -6.72 1.04
N ASP A 99 14.45 -5.75 0.54
CA ASP A 99 15.87 -5.91 0.23
C ASP A 99 16.66 -6.27 1.49
N LYS A 100 17.39 -7.40 1.47
CA LYS A 100 18.20 -7.84 2.62
C LYS A 100 19.28 -6.84 2.99
N LYS A 101 19.81 -6.08 2.02
CA LYS A 101 20.93 -5.17 2.24
C LYS A 101 20.47 -3.81 2.79
N SER A 102 19.50 -3.18 2.15
CA SER A 102 19.03 -1.83 2.53
C SER A 102 17.88 -1.83 3.53
N GLY A 103 17.16 -2.94 3.67
CA GLY A 103 15.92 -2.98 4.44
C GLY A 103 14.75 -2.28 3.74
N PHE A 104 14.90 -1.86 2.49
CA PHE A 104 13.83 -1.17 1.77
C PHE A 104 12.80 -2.18 1.24
N PRO A 105 11.49 -1.88 1.38
CA PRO A 105 10.49 -2.58 0.60
C PRO A 105 10.85 -2.53 -0.88
N LEU A 106 10.71 -3.63 -1.60
CA LEU A 106 10.90 -3.67 -3.05
C LEU A 106 9.60 -4.01 -3.76
N ARG A 107 8.78 -4.86 -3.14
CA ARG A 107 7.55 -5.35 -3.75
C ARG A 107 6.52 -5.72 -2.70
N PHE A 108 5.26 -5.44 -3.00
CA PHE A 108 4.12 -6.02 -2.30
C PHE A 108 3.29 -6.84 -3.29
N ILE A 109 2.82 -8.01 -2.87
CA ILE A 109 1.86 -8.83 -3.62
C ILE A 109 0.62 -8.98 -2.74
N GLY A 110 -0.52 -8.51 -3.24
CA GLY A 110 -1.82 -8.65 -2.61
C GLY A 110 -2.72 -9.54 -3.48
N ILE A 111 -3.27 -10.57 -2.86
CA ILE A 111 -4.27 -11.45 -3.44
C ILE A 111 -5.64 -10.95 -2.99
N THR A 112 -6.52 -10.70 -3.95
CA THR A 112 -7.90 -10.27 -3.69
C THR A 112 -8.86 -11.01 -4.61
N THR A 113 -10.16 -10.79 -4.41
CA THR A 113 -11.21 -11.30 -5.27
C THR A 113 -12.00 -10.14 -5.85
N SER A 114 -12.31 -10.23 -7.15
CA SER A 114 -13.28 -9.35 -7.81
C SER A 114 -14.42 -10.23 -8.33
N GLY A 115 -15.52 -10.27 -7.59
CA GLY A 115 -16.53 -11.31 -7.74
C GLY A 115 -15.95 -12.68 -7.39
N GLU A 116 -16.11 -13.66 -8.28
CA GLU A 116 -15.60 -15.03 -8.10
C GLU A 116 -14.16 -15.22 -8.64
N LYS A 117 -13.56 -14.18 -9.23
CA LYS A 117 -12.22 -14.28 -9.83
C LYS A 117 -11.15 -13.81 -8.86
N LEU A 118 -10.13 -14.64 -8.71
CA LEU A 118 -8.88 -14.25 -8.05
C LEU A 118 -8.21 -13.15 -8.86
N GLN A 119 -7.74 -12.11 -8.16
CA GLN A 119 -6.93 -11.04 -8.71
C GLN A 119 -5.63 -10.94 -7.93
N VAL A 120 -4.52 -10.87 -8.66
CA VAL A 120 -3.19 -10.60 -8.10
C VAL A 120 -2.87 -9.14 -8.36
N LEU A 121 -2.79 -8.37 -7.29
CA LEU A 121 -2.32 -7.00 -7.31
C LEU A 121 -0.86 -6.98 -6.87
N ARG A 122 -0.01 -6.24 -7.58
CA ARG A 122 1.41 -6.11 -7.23
C ARG A 122 1.85 -4.66 -7.28
N VAL A 123 2.62 -4.25 -6.28
CA VAL A 123 3.36 -2.97 -6.30
C VAL A 123 4.85 -3.26 -6.38
N GLU A 124 5.57 -2.52 -7.21
CA GLU A 124 7.02 -2.44 -7.20
C GLU A 124 7.44 -1.04 -6.71
N TYR A 125 8.39 -0.99 -5.79
CA TYR A 125 8.97 0.25 -5.27
C TYR A 125 10.41 0.38 -5.76
N MET A 126 10.69 1.46 -6.49
CA MET A 126 11.95 1.66 -7.17
C MET A 126 12.50 3.08 -6.97
N ASP A 127 13.74 3.27 -7.42
CA ASP A 127 14.40 4.56 -7.53
C ASP A 127 14.38 5.35 -6.22
N TYR A 128 14.85 4.70 -5.15
CA TYR A 128 14.88 5.25 -3.80
C TYR A 128 15.77 6.48 -3.70
N ILE A 129 15.25 7.54 -3.08
CA ILE A 129 16.01 8.75 -2.73
C ILE A 129 16.01 8.99 -1.22
N CYS A 130 17.08 9.63 -0.74
CA CYS A 130 17.14 10.09 0.64
C CYS A 130 16.56 11.51 0.75
N VAL A 131 15.44 11.65 1.44
CA VAL A 131 14.74 12.91 1.65
C VAL A 131 15.23 13.56 2.95
N LYS A 132 15.65 14.82 2.85
CA LYS A 132 16.19 15.62 3.98
C LYS A 132 17.26 14.91 4.81
N LYS A 133 18.06 14.03 4.19
CA LYS A 133 19.09 13.20 4.86
C LYS A 133 18.55 12.35 6.03
N ARG A 134 17.24 12.08 6.07
CA ARG A 134 16.58 11.46 7.24
C ARG A 134 15.81 10.19 6.91
N PHE A 135 15.09 10.15 5.79
CA PHE A 135 14.26 8.99 5.44
C PHE A 135 14.33 8.71 3.94
N TRP A 136 14.11 7.45 3.58
CA TRP A 136 14.18 6.98 2.20
C TRP A 136 12.77 6.73 1.67
N LEU A 137 12.48 7.23 0.46
CA LEU A 137 11.22 7.00 -0.22
C LEU A 137 11.48 6.54 -1.66
N PRO A 138 10.66 5.64 -2.20
CA PRO A 138 10.70 5.33 -3.62
C PRO A 138 10.21 6.54 -4.42
N THR A 139 10.86 6.83 -5.55
CA THR A 139 10.41 7.88 -6.48
C THR A 139 9.65 7.33 -7.67
N ARG A 140 9.70 6.01 -7.89
CA ARG A 140 8.92 5.32 -8.90
C ARG A 140 8.19 4.16 -8.27
N ILE A 141 6.87 4.13 -8.43
CA ILE A 141 5.99 3.08 -7.92
C ILE A 141 5.19 2.54 -9.09
N GLU A 142 5.27 1.23 -9.31
CA GLU A 142 4.54 0.57 -10.40
C GLU A 142 3.49 -0.36 -9.84
N TYR A 143 2.27 -0.23 -10.33
CA TYR A 143 1.13 -1.04 -9.94
C TYR A 143 0.77 -1.99 -11.07
N TYR A 144 0.56 -3.26 -10.75
CA TYR A 144 0.20 -4.32 -11.69
C TYR A 144 -1.08 -5.02 -11.26
N ARG A 145 -1.82 -5.52 -12.24
CA ARG A 145 -2.99 -6.40 -12.09
C ARG A 145 -2.76 -7.65 -12.92
N ASN A 146 -2.72 -8.82 -12.29
CA ASN A 146 -2.47 -10.10 -12.97
C ASN A 146 -1.24 -10.02 -13.90
N ASP A 147 -0.14 -9.46 -13.39
CA ASP A 147 1.11 -9.18 -14.10
C ASP A 147 1.06 -8.15 -15.23
N GLU A 148 -0.10 -7.57 -15.55
CA GLU A 148 -0.23 -6.45 -16.47
C GLU A 148 0.03 -5.12 -15.75
N LEU A 149 0.87 -4.26 -16.33
CA LEU A 149 1.16 -2.94 -15.77
C LEU A 149 -0.08 -2.06 -15.88
N TRP A 150 -0.60 -1.63 -14.73
CA TRP A 150 -1.80 -0.80 -14.63
C TRP A 150 -1.47 0.69 -14.51
N THR A 151 -0.49 1.07 -13.69
CA THR A 151 -0.16 2.48 -13.44
C THR A 151 1.29 2.63 -13.00
N ILE A 152 1.93 3.72 -13.43
CA ILE A 152 3.22 4.17 -12.89
C ILE A 152 3.00 5.51 -12.18
N CYS A 153 3.48 5.63 -10.95
CA CYS A 153 3.56 6.88 -10.22
C CYS A 153 5.02 7.31 -10.10
N THR A 154 5.34 8.51 -10.57
CA THR A 154 6.68 9.10 -10.47
C THR A 154 6.62 10.35 -9.58
N ALA A 155 7.50 10.45 -8.60
CA ALA A 155 7.59 11.60 -7.72
C ALA A 155 8.38 12.73 -8.39
N GLU A 156 7.70 13.83 -8.74
CA GLU A 156 8.36 15.02 -9.29
C GLU A 156 8.96 15.91 -8.21
N LYS A 157 8.28 16.03 -7.08
CA LYS A 157 8.67 16.90 -5.97
C LYS A 157 8.33 16.27 -4.64
N THR A 158 9.31 16.23 -3.74
CA THR A 158 9.12 15.77 -2.37
C THR A 158 9.40 16.89 -1.38
N LEU A 159 8.39 17.24 -0.59
CA LEU A 159 8.50 18.19 0.52
C LEU A 159 8.25 17.45 1.83
N ALA A 160 8.90 17.90 2.90
CA ALA A 160 8.79 17.27 4.21
C ALA A 160 8.73 18.34 5.30
N ASN A 161 8.06 18.06 6.42
CA ASN A 161 7.79 19.02 7.49
C ASN A 161 7.11 20.32 6.97
N THR A 162 6.30 20.20 5.92
CA THR A 162 5.45 21.29 5.43
C THR A 162 4.13 21.23 6.18
N ASP A 163 3.61 22.39 6.58
CA ASP A 163 2.29 22.44 7.21
C ASP A 163 1.20 22.10 6.20
N VAL A 164 0.37 21.14 6.57
CA VAL A 164 -0.76 20.68 5.78
C VAL A 164 -2.02 20.73 6.66
N PRO A 165 -3.13 21.31 6.17
CA PRO A 165 -4.38 21.39 6.93
C PRO A 165 -4.84 20.02 7.41
N GLN A 166 -5.11 19.91 8.72
CA GLN A 166 -5.46 18.62 9.34
C GLN A 166 -6.84 18.09 8.91
N ASN A 167 -7.73 18.98 8.48
CA ASN A 167 -9.05 18.62 7.95
C ASN A 167 -8.96 17.78 6.66
N LEU A 168 -7.85 17.85 5.90
CA LEU A 168 -7.65 17.03 4.71
C LEU A 168 -7.56 15.53 5.02
N PHE A 169 -7.24 15.16 6.26
CA PHE A 169 -7.07 13.77 6.71
C PHE A 169 -8.25 13.23 7.51
N GLN A 170 -9.36 14.00 7.60
CA GLN A 170 -10.53 13.57 8.34
C GLN A 170 -11.40 12.62 7.51
N VAL A 171 -11.82 11.54 8.15
CA VAL A 171 -12.76 10.54 7.64
C VAL A 171 -14.13 10.86 8.25
N SER A 172 -15.03 11.51 7.51
CA SER A 172 -16.32 11.99 8.04
C SER A 172 -17.42 10.91 8.00
N GLN A 173 -17.69 10.22 9.09
CA GLN A 173 -18.64 9.09 9.11
C GLN A 173 -20.12 9.48 8.85
N GLU A 174 -20.51 10.73 9.06
CA GLU A 174 -21.94 11.12 9.11
C GLU A 174 -22.59 11.44 7.76
N THR A 175 -21.85 11.50 6.65
CA THR A 175 -22.40 11.88 5.31
C THR A 175 -21.67 11.25 4.11
N ASN A 176 -20.86 10.21 4.30
CA ASN A 176 -19.93 9.79 3.25
C ASN A 176 -20.57 8.94 2.14
N CYS A 177 -20.64 9.51 0.93
CA CYS A 177 -20.91 8.80 -0.33
C CYS A 177 -19.71 7.96 -0.84
N TYR A 178 -18.75 7.61 0.03
CA TYR A 178 -17.51 6.93 -0.34
C TYR A 178 -17.43 5.56 0.31
N PRO A 179 -17.21 4.48 -0.45
CA PRO A 179 -17.12 3.14 0.12
C PRO A 179 -15.89 3.00 1.04
N PRO A 180 -16.01 2.26 2.15
CA PRO A 180 -14.86 1.84 2.94
C PRO A 180 -13.96 0.91 2.13
N LEU A 181 -12.65 1.15 2.20
CA LEU A 181 -11.67 0.20 1.71
C LEU A 181 -11.52 -0.92 2.75
N MET A 182 -12.35 -1.96 2.62
CA MET A 182 -12.20 -3.20 3.40
C MET A 182 -10.80 -3.80 3.18
N ASN A 183 -10.24 -4.38 4.24
CA ASN A 183 -8.90 -4.99 4.23
C ASN A 183 -8.73 -6.07 3.14
N PHE A 184 -7.46 -6.41 2.86
CA PHE A 184 -7.15 -7.65 2.17
C PHE A 184 -7.62 -8.85 3.01
N LEU A 185 -7.80 -10.04 2.40
CA LEU A 185 -8.24 -11.24 3.11
C LEU A 185 -7.32 -11.49 4.32
N ASN A 186 -7.90 -11.46 5.52
CA ASN A 186 -7.19 -11.72 6.75
C ASN A 186 -6.89 -13.24 6.83
N ILE A 187 -5.67 -13.61 7.19
CA ILE A 187 -5.29 -15.03 7.32
C ILE A 187 -6.00 -15.71 8.51
N LYS A 188 -6.54 -14.91 9.45
CA LYS A 188 -7.20 -15.38 10.67
C LYS A 188 -8.73 -15.45 10.59
N GLU A 189 -9.32 -15.25 9.41
CA GLU A 189 -10.77 -15.38 9.17
C GLU A 189 -11.07 -16.44 8.11
#